data_AF-A0A924YUW0-F1
#
_entry.id   AF-A0A924YUW0-F1
#
_cell.length_a   1.000
_cell.length_b   1.000
_cell.length_c   1.000
_cell.angle_alpha   90.00
_cell.angle_beta   90.00
_cell.angle_gamma   90.00
#
_symmetry.space_group_name_H-M   'P 1'
#
loop_
_entity.id
_entity.type
_entity.pdbx_description
1 polymer ?
#
loop_
_entity_poly.entity_id
_entity_poly.type
_entity_poly.pdbx_seq_one_letter_code
_entity_poly.pdbx_strand_id
1 'polypeptide(L)'
;MQTELSTWRPLWDLATVLFVLGIAGGLSSRDRASWWVSQGLLLLSVVIGFAVAQVTHRGVDLFSLGVWVPIAWGLTAFSARRSRVFDH
;
A
#
# COMPACT_ATOMS: atom_id res chain seq x y z
N MET A 1 4.13 -2.90 -28.34
CA MET A 1 4.30 -2.03 -27.14
C MET A 1 2.97 -1.53 -26.57
N GLN A 2 1.95 -1.16 -27.36
CA GLN A 2 0.64 -0.69 -26.82
C GLN A 2 -0.18 -1.76 -26.07
N THR A 3 -0.09 -3.03 -26.47
CA THR A 3 -0.83 -4.17 -25.87
C THR A 3 -0.35 -4.55 -24.47
N GLU A 4 0.91 -4.29 -24.13
CA GLU A 4 1.42 -4.56 -22.77
C GLU A 4 0.88 -3.51 -21.79
N LEU A 5 0.93 -2.22 -22.17
CA LEU A 5 0.39 -1.12 -21.36
C LEU A 5 -1.11 -1.26 -21.07
N SER A 6 -1.93 -1.74 -22.03
CA SER A 6 -3.37 -1.95 -21.80
C SER A 6 -3.66 -3.08 -20.81
N THR A 7 -2.77 -4.07 -20.72
CA THR A 7 -2.95 -5.24 -19.85
C THR A 7 -2.68 -4.89 -18.39
N TRP A 8 -1.71 -4.01 -18.13
CA TRP A 8 -1.28 -3.65 -16.77
C TRP A 8 -2.02 -2.43 -16.19
N ARG A 9 -2.62 -1.60 -17.04
CA ARG A 9 -3.37 -0.40 -16.62
C ARG A 9 -4.47 -0.67 -15.58
N PRO A 10 -5.32 -1.71 -15.75
CA PRO A 10 -6.38 -2.00 -14.78
C PRO A 10 -5.84 -2.38 -13.40
N LEU A 11 -4.67 -3.02 -13.35
CA LEU A 11 -4.03 -3.41 -12.08
C LEU A 11 -3.42 -2.20 -11.36
N TRP A 12 -2.86 -1.24 -12.10
CA TRP A 12 -2.41 0.04 -11.54
C TRP A 12 -3.57 0.87 -10.99
N ASP A 13 -4.70 0.92 -11.72
CA ASP A 13 -5.90 1.62 -11.26
C ASP A 13 -6.46 0.96 -9.99
N LEU A 14 -6.52 -0.37 -9.96
CA LEU A 14 -6.93 -1.12 -8.77
C LEU A 14 -6.02 -0.83 -7.56
N ALA A 15 -4.70 -0.88 -7.73
CA ALA A 15 -3.75 -0.58 -6.67
C ALA A 15 -3.96 0.86 -6.14
N THR A 16 -4.15 1.83 -7.03
CA THR A 16 -4.37 3.23 -6.65
C THR A 16 -5.68 3.39 -5.86
N VAL A 17 -6.76 2.75 -6.29
CA VAL A 17 -8.05 2.77 -5.59
C VAL A 17 -7.92 2.17 -4.19
N LEU A 18 -7.27 1.01 -4.06
CA LEU A 18 -7.03 0.36 -2.77
C LEU A 18 -6.19 1.23 -1.83
N PHE A 19 -5.19 1.93 -2.37
CA PHE A 19 -4.36 2.84 -1.59
C PHE A 19 -5.17 4.01 -1.04
N VAL A 20 -5.96 4.67 -1.89
CA VAL A 20 -6.82 5.80 -1.49
C VAL A 20 -7.87 5.35 -0.47
N LEU A 21 -8.51 4.21 -0.68
CA LEU A 21 -9.47 3.63 0.27
C LEU A 21 -8.81 3.26 1.60
N GLY A 22 -7.60 2.71 1.57
CA GLY A 22 -6.83 2.39 2.76
C GLY A 22 -6.46 3.63 3.58
N ILE A 23 -6.07 4.74 2.93
CA ILE A 23 -5.80 6.01 3.61
C ILE A 23 -7.10 6.60 4.18
N ALA A 24 -8.13 6.72 3.35
CA ALA A 24 -9.41 7.31 3.76
C ALA A 24 -10.07 6.50 4.88
N GLY A 25 -10.06 5.17 4.77
CA GLY A 25 -10.51 4.26 5.81
C GLY A 25 -9.68 4.39 7.08
N GLY A 26 -8.35 4.45 6.97
CA GLY A 26 -7.45 4.57 8.12
C GLY A 26 -7.67 5.85 8.93
N LEU A 27 -7.93 6.97 8.25
CA LEU A 27 -8.22 8.28 8.83
C LEU A 27 -9.63 8.38 9.43
N SER A 28 -10.61 7.70 8.83
CA SER A 28 -12.00 7.72 9.28
C SER A 28 -12.35 6.60 10.27
N SER A 29 -11.46 5.62 10.45
CA SER A 29 -11.67 4.47 11.34
C SER A 29 -11.76 4.89 12.81
N ARG A 30 -12.94 4.70 13.39
CA ARG A 30 -13.22 4.86 14.82
C ARG A 30 -12.95 3.59 15.61
N ASP A 31 -13.09 2.43 14.96
CA ASP A 31 -12.95 1.11 15.58
C ASP A 31 -11.63 0.43 15.17
N ARG A 32 -11.12 -0.43 16.05
CA ARG A 32 -9.88 -1.17 15.80
C ARG A 32 -9.99 -2.11 14.59
N ALA A 33 -11.17 -2.70 14.38
CA ALA A 33 -11.42 -3.61 13.26
C ALA A 33 -11.37 -2.88 11.90
N SER A 34 -12.07 -1.74 11.77
CA SER A 34 -12.05 -0.93 10.54
C SER A 34 -10.67 -0.37 10.23
N TRP A 35 -9.88 -0.08 11.27
CA TRP A 35 -8.49 0.33 11.12
C TRP A 35 -7.62 -0.78 10.52
N TRP A 36 -7.72 -2.01 11.04
CA TRP A 36 -6.96 -3.15 10.50
C TRP A 36 -7.34 -3.47 9.06
N VAL A 37 -8.62 -3.37 8.71
CA VAL A 37 -9.08 -3.51 7.32
C VAL A 37 -8.41 -2.46 6.44
N SER A 38 -8.33 -1.21 6.91
CA SER A 38 -7.66 -0.13 6.17
C SER A 38 -6.17 -0.39 5.97
N GLN A 39 -5.47 -0.92 6.98
CA GLN A 39 -4.08 -1.35 6.83
C GLN A 39 -3.93 -2.51 5.84
N GLY A 40 -4.88 -3.46 5.85
CA GLY A 40 -4.92 -4.55 4.88
C GLY A 40 -5.07 -4.06 3.45
N LEU A 41 -5.94 -3.06 3.20
CA LEU A 41 -6.10 -2.43 1.89
C LEU A 41 -4.82 -1.71 1.43
N LEU A 42 -4.15 -1.00 2.33
CA LEU A 42 -2.86 -0.36 2.05
C LEU A 42 -1.80 -1.39 1.68
N LEU A 43 -1.65 -2.45 2.47
CA LEU A 43 -0.68 -3.50 2.19
C LEU A 43 -0.96 -4.19 0.85
N LEU A 44 -2.23 -4.50 0.59
CA LEU A 44 -2.66 -5.13 -0.66
C LEU A 44 -2.35 -4.24 -1.87
N SER A 45 -2.57 -2.92 -1.76
CA SER A 45 -2.23 -1.96 -2.82
C SER A 45 -0.75 -2.00 -3.20
N VAL A 46 0.13 -2.06 -2.19
CA VAL A 46 1.58 -2.10 -2.37
C VAL A 46 1.99 -3.42 -3.03
N VAL A 47 1.45 -4.54 -2.57
CA VAL A 47 1.75 -5.87 -3.15
C VAL A 47 1.35 -5.93 -4.62
N ILE A 48 0.16 -5.43 -4.98
CA ILE A 48 -0.30 -5.41 -6.37
C ILE A 48 0.61 -4.51 -7.22
N GLY A 49 0.91 -3.29 -6.74
CA GLY A 49 1.83 -2.38 -7.45
C GLY A 49 3.20 -3.00 -7.70
N PHE A 50 3.72 -3.73 -6.70
CA PHE A 50 4.97 -4.47 -6.83
C PHE A 50 4.90 -5.63 -7.83
N ALA A 51 3.85 -6.44 -7.77
CA ALA A 51 3.65 -7.54 -8.71
C ALA A 51 3.58 -7.03 -10.15
N VAL A 52 2.87 -5.93 -10.39
CA VAL A 52 2.77 -5.31 -11.71
C VAL A 52 4.13 -4.72 -12.14
N ALA A 53 4.84 -4.03 -11.25
CA ALA A 53 6.15 -3.48 -11.52
C ALA A 53 7.18 -4.57 -11.89
N GLN A 54 7.17 -5.71 -11.18
CA GLN A 54 8.04 -6.85 -11.46
C GLN A 54 7.81 -7.43 -12.86
N VAL A 55 6.55 -7.51 -13.30
CA VAL A 55 6.23 -8.05 -14.61
C VAL A 55 6.50 -7.03 -15.73
N THR A 56 6.29 -5.73 -15.47
CA THR A 56 6.54 -4.65 -16.45
C THR A 56 8.01 -4.26 -16.56
N HIS A 57 8.80 -4.44 -15.49
CA HIS A 57 10.20 -4.04 -15.42
C HIS A 57 11.09 -5.21 -14.96
N ARG A 58 11.11 -6.30 -15.74
CA ARG A 58 11.91 -7.52 -15.46
C ARG A 58 13.42 -7.30 -15.26
N GLY A 59 13.96 -6.13 -15.63
CA GLY A 59 15.36 -5.78 -15.45
C GLY A 59 15.65 -4.84 -14.28
N VAL A 60 14.62 -4.37 -13.56
CA VAL A 60 14.79 -3.48 -12.41
C VAL A 60 14.61 -4.30 -11.15
N ASP A 61 15.66 -4.36 -10.34
CA ASP A 61 15.64 -5.06 -9.06
C ASP A 61 14.80 -4.27 -8.05
N LEU A 62 13.47 -4.41 -8.16
CA LEU A 62 12.51 -3.70 -7.30
C LEU A 62 12.63 -4.13 -5.83
N PHE A 63 13.29 -5.27 -5.57
CA PHE A 63 13.59 -5.78 -4.22
C PHE A 63 14.84 -5.16 -3.59
N SER A 64 15.40 -4.08 -4.14
CA SER A 64 16.44 -3.36 -3.43
C SER A 64 15.87 -2.86 -2.08
N LEU A 65 16.47 -3.33 -0.98
CA LEU A 65 16.13 -3.08 0.42
C LEU A 65 15.72 -1.62 0.74
N GLY A 66 16.14 -0.65 -0.07
CA GLY A 66 15.82 0.77 0.06
C GLY A 66 14.33 1.13 -0.02
N VAL A 67 13.47 0.37 -0.70
CA VAL A 67 12.03 0.69 -0.80
C VAL A 67 11.22 0.23 0.41
N TRP A 68 11.68 -0.81 1.11
CA TRP A 68 11.02 -1.29 2.32
C TRP A 68 11.24 -0.38 3.53
N VAL A 69 12.38 0.33 3.58
CA VAL A 69 12.72 1.20 4.71
C VAL A 69 11.71 2.34 4.89
N PRO A 70 11.31 3.10 3.85
CA PRO A 70 10.27 4.14 3.97
C PRO A 70 8.89 3.59 4.35
N ILE A 71 8.50 2.44 3.79
CA ILE A 71 7.18 1.83 4.04
C ILE A 71 7.11 1.31 5.48
N ALA A 72 8.17 0.61 5.94
CA ALA A 72 8.30 0.17 7.32
C ALA A 72 8.36 1.36 8.28
N TRP A 73 9.09 2.43 7.96
CA TRP A 73 9.10 3.66 8.75
C TRP A 73 7.72 4.32 8.82
N GLY A 74 7.00 4.40 7.70
CA GLY A 74 5.64 4.94 7.65
C GLY A 74 4.69 4.14 8.54
N LEU A 75 4.72 2.81 8.45
CA LEU A 75 3.92 1.93 9.29
C LEU A 75 4.29 2.02 10.78
N THR A 76 5.59 2.17 11.09
CA THR A 76 6.10 2.28 12.48
C THR A 76 5.78 3.64 13.09
N ALA A 77 5.91 4.73 12.34
CA ALA A 77 5.54 6.06 12.80
C ALA A 77 4.02 6.19 13.00
N PHE A 78 3.23 5.58 12.12
CA PHE A 78 1.77 5.58 12.22
C PHE A 78 1.26 4.76 13.41
N SER A 79 1.89 3.60 13.68
CA SER A 79 1.57 2.78 14.86
C SER A 79 1.98 3.48 16.17
N ALA A 80 3.17 4.08 16.22
CA ALA A 80 3.68 4.78 17.40
C ALA A 80 2.89 6.06 17.76
N ARG A 81 2.28 6.73 16.77
CA ARG A 81 1.44 7.90 17.02
C ARG A 81 0.11 7.53 17.65
N ARG A 82 -0.38 6.30 17.42
CA ARG A 82 -1.75 5.89 17.81
C ARG A 82 -1.81 5.03 19.07
N SER A 83 -0.72 4.40 19.53
CA SER A 83 -0.68 3.86 20.90
C SER A 83 -1.03 4.95 21.91
N ARG A 84 -0.48 6.15 21.73
CA ARG A 84 -0.78 7.34 22.54
C ARG A 84 -2.23 7.84 22.46
N VAL A 85 -3.00 7.41 21.46
CA VAL A 85 -4.39 7.86 21.25
C VAL A 85 -5.41 6.86 21.79
N PHE A 86 -5.06 5.56 21.89
CA PHE A 86 -5.95 4.52 22.43
C PHE A 86 -5.67 4.17 23.90
N ASP A 87 -4.56 4.66 24.48
CA ASP A 87 -4.24 4.51 25.91
C ASP A 87 -4.85 5.61 26.80
N HIS A 88 -5.65 6.52 26.23
CA HIS A 88 -6.43 7.55 26.94
C HIS A 88 -7.93 7.30 26.77
#